data_AF-X1VQM1-F1
#
_entry.id   AF-X1VQM1-F1
#
_cell.length_a   1.000
_cell.length_b   1.000
_cell.length_c   1.000
_cell.angle_alpha   90.00
_cell.angle_beta   90.00
_cell.angle_gamma   90.00
#
_symmetry.space_group_name_H-M   'P 1'
#
loop_
_entity.id
_entity.type
_entity.pdbx_description
1 polymer ?
#
loop_
_entity_poly.entity_id
_entity_poly.type
_entity_poly.pdbx_seq_one_letter_code
_entity_poly.pdbx_strand_id
1 'polypeptide(L)' 'MIKQNVDQILSELPDGVQLVAAVKTRTPEEILEAVESGVKILGENYVQEAERA' A
#
# COMPACT_ATOMS: atom_id res chain seq x y z
N MET A 1 -9.56 -7.71 3.82
CA MET A 1 -8.40 -8.65 3.91
C MET A 1 -7.09 -7.89 3.79
N ILE A 2 -7.08 -6.74 3.10
CA ILE A 2 -5.90 -5.90 2.95
C ILE A 2 -5.39 -5.47 4.32
N LYS A 3 -6.31 -5.03 5.22
CA LYS A 3 -5.93 -4.66 6.59
C LYS A 3 -5.14 -5.71 7.34
N GLN A 4 -5.64 -6.94 7.41
CA GLN A 4 -4.97 -8.03 8.13
C GLN A 4 -3.58 -8.32 7.56
N ASN A 5 -3.43 -8.27 6.23
CA ASN A 5 -2.15 -8.47 5.57
C ASN A 5 -1.18 -7.32 5.87
N VAL A 6 -1.66 -6.07 5.85
CA VAL A 6 -0.84 -4.89 6.17
C VAL A 6 -0.37 -4.95 7.62
N ASP A 7 -1.29 -5.22 8.56
CA ASP A 7 -0.96 -5.34 9.99
C ASP A 7 0.11 -6.42 10.23
N GLN A 8 -0.05 -7.59 9.61
CA GLN A 8 0.92 -8.67 9.71
C GLN A 8 2.29 -8.26 9.14
N ILE A 9 2.33 -7.76 7.90
CA ILE A 9 3.59 -7.39 7.25
C ILE A 9 4.31 -6.31 8.06
N LEU A 10 3.61 -5.26 8.49
CA LEU A 10 4.20 -4.19 9.28
C LEU A 10 4.79 -4.69 10.61
N SER A 11 4.16 -5.68 11.25
CA SER A 11 4.69 -6.30 12.48
C SER A 11 5.97 -7.12 12.28
N GLU A 12 6.23 -7.59 11.06
CA GLU A 12 7.38 -8.42 10.71
C GLU A 12 8.58 -7.60 10.21
N LEU A 13 8.38 -6.32 9.90
CA LEU A 13 9.44 -5.46 9.38
C LEU A 13 10.42 -5.01 10.49
N PRO A 14 11.73 -5.19 10.29
CA PRO A 14 12.73 -4.70 11.24
C PRO A 14 12.93 -3.18 11.10
N ASP A 15 13.58 -2.60 12.10
CA ASP A 15 13.96 -1.19 12.07
C ASP A 15 14.79 -0.86 10.82
N GLY A 16 14.45 0.27 10.19
CA GLY A 16 15.12 0.75 8.97
C GLY A 16 14.58 0.17 7.67
N VAL A 17 13.59 -0.73 7.69
CA VAL A 17 12.89 -1.22 6.49
C VAL A 17 11.53 -0.52 6.34
N GLN A 18 11.20 -0.09 5.12
CA GLN A 18 9.92 0.55 4.80
C GLN A 18 9.09 -0.30 3.86
N LEU A 19 7.79 -0.40 4.16
CA LEU A 19 6.82 -1.03 3.27
C LEU A 19 6.43 -0.07 2.14
N VAL A 20 6.57 -0.53 0.90
CA VAL A 20 6.01 0.13 -0.29
C VAL A 20 4.93 -0.77 -0.87
N ALA A 21 3.68 -0.31 -0.88
CA ALA A 21 2.58 -1.05 -1.47
C ALA A 21 2.52 -0.78 -2.98
N ALA A 22 2.73 -1.82 -3.80
CA ALA A 22 2.54 -1.72 -5.24
C ALA A 22 1.04 -1.70 -5.58
N VAL A 23 0.52 -0.53 -5.91
CA VAL A 23 -0.93 -0.27 -6.08
C VAL A 23 -1.40 -0.30 -7.54
N LYS A 24 -0.49 -0.56 -8.49
CA LYS A 24 -0.84 -0.73 -9.91
C LYS A 24 -2.06 -1.63 -10.09
N THR A 25 -3.00 -1.16 -10.90
CA THR A 25 -4.26 -1.83 -11.23
C THR A 25 -5.21 -2.09 -10.04
N ARG A 26 -4.98 -1.48 -8.87
CA ARG A 26 -5.89 -1.56 -7.71
C ARG A 26 -6.94 -0.47 -7.77
N THR A 27 -8.09 -0.73 -7.14
CA THR A 27 -9.14 0.28 -7.07
C THR A 27 -8.83 1.31 -5.98
N PRO A 28 -9.35 2.56 -6.08
CA PRO A 28 -9.17 3.56 -5.03
C PRO A 28 -9.62 3.09 -3.64
N GLU A 29 -10.66 2.26 -3.57
CA GLU A 29 -11.16 1.69 -2.31
C GLU A 29 -10.16 0.70 -1.69
N GLU A 30 -9.51 -0.14 -2.50
CA GLU A 30 -8.45 -1.05 -2.03
C GLU A 30 -7.23 -0.26 -1.54
N ILE A 31 -6.86 0.80 -2.26
CA ILE A 31 -5.77 1.70 -1.89
C ILE A 31 -6.10 2.41 -0.57
N LEU A 32 -7.33 2.90 -0.42
CA LEU A 32 -7.80 3.54 0.80
C LEU A 32 -7.75 2.57 2.00
N GLU A 33 -8.22 1.32 1.84
CA GLU A 33 -8.11 0.30 2.91
C GLU A 33 -6.65 0.08 3.32
N ALA A 34 -5.71 0.06 2.37
CA ALA A 34 -4.28 -0.08 2.67
C ALA A 34 -3.72 1.13 3.45
N VAL A 35 -4.09 2.34 3.06
CA VAL A 35 -3.68 3.59 3.73
C VAL A 35 -4.25 3.66 5.15
N GLU A 36 -5.54 3.36 5.33
CA GLU A 36 -6.19 3.32 6.64
C GLU A 36 -5.59 2.24 7.56
N SER A 37 -4.98 1.21 6.97
CA SER A 37 -4.28 0.14 7.70
C SER A 37 -2.82 0.46 8.01
N GLY A 38 -2.32 1.64 7.61
CA GLY A 38 -0.99 2.12 8.01
C GLY A 38 0.09 2.04 6.93
N VAL A 39 -0.25 1.66 5.69
CA VAL A 39 0.68 1.82 4.55
C VAL A 39 0.92 3.30 4.30
N LYS A 40 2.20 3.70 4.26
CA LYS A 40 2.62 5.10 4.09
C LYS A 40 3.18 5.41 2.71
N ILE A 41 3.64 4.40 1.98
CA ILE A 41 4.31 4.57 0.70
C ILE A 41 3.58 3.72 -0.33
N LEU A 42 3.05 4.39 -1.35
CA LEU A 42 2.38 3.78 -2.48
C LEU A 42 3.31 3.81 -3.70
N GLY A 43 3.45 2.68 -4.39
CA GLY A 43 4.26 2.53 -5.58
C GLY A 43 3.37 2.26 -6.79
N GLU A 44 3.49 3.13 -7.80
CA GLU A 44 2.84 2.98 -9.10
C GLU A 44 3.85 2.65 -10.19
N ASN A 45 3.43 1.86 -11.17
CA ASN A 45 4.29 1.50 -12.30
C ASN A 45 4.24 2.54 -13.44
N TYR A 46 3.13 3.27 -13.58
CA TYR A 46 2.91 4.24 -14.66
C TYR A 46 2.35 5.55 -14.08
N VAL A 47 2.89 6.68 -14.53
CA VAL A 47 2.48 8.02 -14.05
C VAL A 47 0.99 8.29 -14.33
N GLN A 48 0.48 7.83 -15.47
CA GLN A 48 -0.91 8.03 -15.86
C GLN A 48 -1.90 7.22 -15.02
N GLU A 49 -1.45 6.12 -14.41
CA GLU A 49 -2.25 5.34 -13.46
C GLU A 49 -2.30 6.08 -12.12
N ALA A 50 -1.16 6.62 -11.66
CA ALA A 50 -1.07 7.45 -10.46
C ALA A 50 -1.93 8.72 -10.53
N GLU A 51 -2.09 9.33 -11.72
CA GLU A 51 -2.95 10.52 -11.89
C GLU A 51 -4.46 10.20 -11.80
N ARG A 52 -4.85 8.95 -11.99
CA ARG A 52 -6.26 8.52 -12.02
C ARG A 52 -6.74 7.91 -10.70
N ALA A 53 -5.82 7.37 -9.91
CA ALA A 53 -6.05 6.77 -8.61
C ALA A 53 -6.25 7.86 -7.53
#